data_AF-A0A9P2RYV3-F1
#
_entry.id   AF-A0A9P2RYV3-F1
#
_cell.length_a   1.000
_cell.length_b   1.000
_cell.length_c   1.000
_cell.angle_alpha   90.00
_cell.angle_beta   90.00
_cell.angle_gamma   90.00
#
_symmetry.space_group_name_H-M   'P 1'
#
loop_
_entity.id
_entity.type
_entity.pdbx_description
1 polymer ?
#
loop_
_entity_poly.entity_id
_entity_poly.type
_entity_poly.pdbx_seq_one_letter_code
_entity_poly.pdbx_strand_id
1 'polypeptide(L)'
;MKQILKLLSGIVLFIIAGCNFFKPSPGYIYMWEKPGADFTEVGKALLECGMPTPYDVDPESREQSINAQATVHACMIQAGFRYKNEHEGGWCYTFKEENLPICQPGAVIPQRSVKKRLNSPFCKKYKNALECQP
;
A
#
# COMPACT_ATOMS: atom_id res chain seq x y z
N MET A 1 -50.41 19.88 -18.32
CA MET A 1 -49.38 19.97 -17.25
C MET A 1 -49.31 18.72 -16.37
N LYS A 2 -49.36 17.48 -16.92
CA LYS A 2 -49.23 16.24 -16.12
C LYS A 2 -48.11 15.31 -16.58
N GLN A 3 -47.57 15.48 -17.80
CA GLN A 3 -46.46 14.67 -18.29
C GLN A 3 -45.07 15.23 -17.93
N ILE A 4 -44.92 16.57 -17.88
CA ILE A 4 -43.66 17.22 -17.48
C ILE A 4 -43.28 16.85 -16.03
N LEU A 5 -44.28 16.71 -15.13
CA LEU A 5 -44.06 16.32 -13.75
C LEU A 5 -43.55 14.87 -13.60
N LYS A 6 -43.89 13.98 -14.55
CA LYS A 6 -43.47 12.56 -14.52
C LYS A 6 -42.04 12.37 -15.00
N LEU A 7 -41.57 13.22 -15.92
CA LEU A 7 -40.18 13.20 -16.40
C LEU A 7 -39.19 13.71 -15.35
N LEU A 8 -39.59 14.71 -14.55
CA LEU A 8 -38.79 15.20 -13.43
C LEU A 8 -38.70 14.18 -12.29
N SER A 9 -39.73 13.35 -12.10
CA SER A 9 -39.72 12.28 -11.09
C SER A 9 -38.79 11.10 -11.44
N GLY A 10 -38.41 10.94 -12.71
CA GLY A 10 -37.52 9.86 -13.17
C GLY A 10 -36.03 10.21 -13.13
N ILE A 11 -35.67 11.50 -13.16
CA ILE A 11 -34.28 11.96 -13.22
C ILE A 11 -33.65 12.11 -11.82
N VAL A 12 -34.46 12.23 -10.76
CA VAL A 12 -33.98 12.42 -9.39
C VAL A 12 -33.41 11.14 -8.76
N LEU A 13 -33.72 9.96 -9.29
CA LEU A 13 -33.27 8.67 -8.72
C LEU A 13 -31.86 8.24 -9.14
N PHE A 14 -31.20 8.95 -10.05
CA PHE A 14 -29.87 8.56 -10.55
C PHE A 14 -28.68 9.27 -9.87
N ILE A 15 -28.92 10.14 -8.88
CA ILE A 15 -27.85 10.97 -8.26
C ILE A 15 -27.35 10.41 -6.91
N ILE A 16 -27.82 9.23 -6.48
CA ILE A 16 -27.38 8.60 -5.21
C ILE A 16 -26.42 7.41 -5.38
N ALA A 17 -25.91 7.17 -6.59
CA ALA A 17 -24.65 6.45 -6.72
C ALA A 17 -23.50 7.43 -6.39
N GLY A 18 -23.41 7.79 -5.11
CA GLY A 18 -22.24 8.45 -4.57
C GLY A 18 -21.04 7.51 -4.75
N CYS A 19 -20.33 7.66 -5.87
CA CYS A 19 -18.97 7.21 -5.97
C CYS A 19 -18.25 7.76 -4.73
N ASN A 20 -17.73 6.85 -3.93
CA ASN A 20 -16.98 7.13 -2.71
C ASN A 20 -15.61 7.75 -3.07
N PHE A 21 -15.60 8.91 -3.73
CA PHE A 21 -14.39 9.65 -4.12
C PHE A 21 -13.67 10.26 -2.89
N PHE A 22 -14.31 10.24 -1.71
CA PHE A 22 -13.73 10.66 -0.44
C PHE A 22 -13.23 9.51 0.42
N LYS A 23 -13.10 8.30 -0.12
CA LYS A 23 -12.27 7.29 0.54
C LYS A 23 -10.82 7.76 0.40
N PRO A 24 -10.04 7.82 1.49
CA PRO A 24 -8.58 7.92 1.38
C PRO A 24 -8.13 6.90 0.34
N SER A 25 -7.14 7.25 -0.49
CA SER A 25 -6.49 6.31 -1.41
C SER A 25 -6.41 4.94 -0.73
N PRO A 26 -6.90 3.85 -1.35
CA PRO A 26 -6.74 2.52 -0.78
C PRO A 26 -5.28 2.40 -0.39
N GLY A 27 -5.00 2.35 0.93
CA GLY A 27 -3.64 2.52 1.45
C GLY A 27 -2.62 1.61 0.77
N TYR A 28 -1.32 1.87 0.89
CA TYR A 28 -0.26 1.09 0.24
C TYR A 28 -0.49 -0.44 0.21
N ILE A 29 -1.09 -1.02 1.26
CA ILE A 29 -1.60 -2.40 1.31
C ILE A 29 -2.47 -2.85 0.12
N TYR A 30 -3.35 -2.01 -0.40
CA TYR A 30 -4.25 -2.34 -1.51
C TYR A 30 -3.55 -2.38 -2.87
N MET A 31 -2.33 -1.84 -2.95
CA MET A 31 -1.53 -1.80 -4.16
C MET A 31 -0.74 -3.09 -4.40
N TRP A 32 -0.72 -4.00 -3.41
CA TRP A 32 -0.02 -5.27 -3.50
C TRP A 32 -0.99 -6.44 -3.61
N GLU A 33 -0.54 -7.50 -4.27
CA GLU A 33 -1.26 -8.76 -4.36
C GLU A 33 -0.32 -9.94 -4.49
N LYS A 34 -0.77 -11.12 -4.07
CA LYS A 34 -0.12 -12.40 -4.26
C LYS A 34 -1.20 -13.49 -4.25
N PRO A 35 -1.16 -14.50 -5.14
CA PRO A 35 -2.12 -15.59 -5.11
C PRO A 35 -2.20 -16.24 -3.72
N GLY A 36 -3.41 -16.29 -3.15
CA GLY A 36 -3.65 -16.85 -1.81
C GLY A 36 -3.32 -15.94 -0.63
N ALA A 37 -2.84 -14.71 -0.85
CA ALA A 37 -2.63 -13.73 0.22
C ALA A 37 -3.86 -12.83 0.37
N ASP A 38 -4.37 -12.71 1.59
CA ASP A 38 -5.36 -11.71 1.96
C ASP A 38 -4.70 -10.38 2.37
N PHE A 39 -5.50 -9.38 2.73
CA PHE A 39 -4.96 -8.09 3.17
C PHE A 39 -4.13 -8.21 4.45
N THR A 40 -4.44 -9.14 5.35
CA THR A 40 -3.64 -9.33 6.58
C THR A 40 -2.24 -9.82 6.23
N GLU A 41 -2.11 -10.76 5.30
CA GLU A 41 -0.80 -11.25 4.86
C GLU A 41 0.00 -10.18 4.12
N VAL A 42 -0.65 -9.36 3.29
CA VAL A 42 0.00 -8.21 2.65
C VAL A 42 0.48 -7.21 3.71
N GLY A 43 -0.35 -6.90 4.70
CA GLY A 43 0.00 -6.00 5.80
C GLY A 43 1.16 -6.53 6.64
N LYS A 44 1.16 -7.84 6.96
CA LYS A 44 2.29 -8.50 7.61
C LYS A 44 3.56 -8.36 6.76
N ALA A 45 3.50 -8.68 5.47
CA ALA A 45 4.65 -8.60 4.58
C ALA A 45 5.23 -7.17 4.50
N LEU A 46 4.39 -6.15 4.39
CA LEU A 46 4.83 -4.74 4.36
C LEU A 46 5.61 -4.36 5.63
N LEU A 47 5.07 -4.70 6.80
CA LEU A 47 5.72 -4.45 8.08
C LEU A 47 7.03 -5.24 8.23
N GLU A 48 7.05 -6.49 7.75
CA GLU A 48 8.23 -7.35 7.77
C GLU A 48 9.33 -6.87 6.83
N CYS A 49 8.96 -6.24 5.70
CA CYS A 49 9.88 -5.58 4.79
C CYS A 49 10.41 -4.25 5.34
N GLY A 50 9.69 -3.63 6.28
CA GLY A 50 10.14 -2.43 7.00
C GLY A 50 9.31 -1.19 6.73
N MET A 51 8.09 -1.36 6.23
CA MET A 51 7.11 -0.29 6.27
C MET A 51 6.76 0.04 7.73
N PRO A 52 6.63 1.31 8.15
CA PRO A 52 6.33 1.67 9.53
C PRO A 52 4.89 1.29 9.89
N THR A 53 3.99 1.47 8.92
CA THR A 53 2.58 1.07 9.00
C THR A 53 2.10 0.52 7.66
N PRO A 54 1.23 -0.49 7.62
CA PRO A 54 0.78 -1.08 6.37
C PRO A 54 -0.24 -0.19 5.64
N TYR A 55 -0.79 0.83 6.29
CA TYR A 55 -1.82 1.71 5.76
C TYR A 55 -1.24 3.08 5.38
N ASP A 56 -1.81 3.73 4.37
CA ASP A 56 -1.46 5.13 4.10
C ASP A 56 -2.04 6.02 5.20
N VAL A 57 -1.39 7.16 5.44
CA VAL A 57 -1.74 8.21 6.42
C VAL A 57 -1.15 8.03 7.84
N ASP A 58 0.09 7.53 7.95
CA ASP A 58 0.90 7.77 9.16
C ASP A 58 2.02 8.79 8.86
N PRO A 59 2.22 9.83 9.69
CA PRO A 59 3.37 10.74 9.60
C PRO A 59 4.70 10.02 9.41
N GLU A 60 4.90 8.87 10.07
CA GLU A 60 6.14 8.11 10.01
C GLU A 60 6.39 7.50 8.62
N SER A 61 5.34 7.18 7.85
CA SER A 61 5.48 6.75 6.45
C SER A 61 5.92 7.90 5.54
N ARG A 62 5.62 9.16 5.91
CA ARG A 62 6.06 10.35 5.14
C ARG A 62 7.52 10.73 5.41
N GLU A 63 8.09 10.27 6.51
CA GLU A 63 9.48 10.50 6.89
C GLU A 63 10.45 9.50 6.24
N GLN A 64 9.95 8.46 5.56
CA GLN A 64 10.81 7.48 4.91
C GLN A 64 11.57 8.09 3.73
N SER A 65 12.89 7.85 3.69
CA SER A 65 13.70 8.18 2.51
C SER A 65 13.23 7.38 1.29
N ILE A 66 13.45 7.94 0.11
CA ILE A 66 13.14 7.28 -1.17
C ILE A 66 13.82 5.91 -1.25
N ASN A 67 15.07 5.79 -0.77
CA ASN A 67 15.76 4.50 -0.69
C ASN A 67 15.06 3.50 0.24
N ALA A 68 14.52 3.94 1.39
CA ALA A 68 13.78 3.07 2.29
C ALA A 68 12.48 2.55 1.62
N GLN A 69 11.75 3.42 0.91
CA GLN A 69 10.55 3.02 0.17
C GLN A 69 10.89 2.05 -0.97
N ALA A 70 11.94 2.33 -1.74
CA ALA A 70 12.45 1.43 -2.77
C ALA A 70 12.90 0.07 -2.19
N THR A 71 13.47 0.07 -0.98
CA THR A 71 13.86 -1.16 -0.26
C THR A 71 12.67 -2.00 0.14
N VAL A 72 11.61 -1.38 0.67
CA VAL A 72 10.35 -2.08 0.99
C VAL A 72 9.75 -2.67 -0.28
N HIS A 73 9.69 -1.90 -1.37
CA HIS A 73 9.17 -2.37 -2.66
C HIS A 73 9.95 -3.57 -3.20
N ALA A 74 11.28 -3.50 -3.19
CA ALA A 74 12.15 -4.60 -3.61
C ALA A 74 11.96 -5.86 -2.74
N CYS A 75 11.84 -5.70 -1.41
CA CYS A 75 11.56 -6.81 -0.50
C CYS A 75 10.20 -7.47 -0.77
N MET A 76 9.17 -6.69 -1.05
CA MET A 76 7.83 -7.20 -1.38
C MET A 76 7.85 -8.01 -2.68
N ILE A 77 8.51 -7.50 -3.73
CA ILE A 77 8.72 -8.24 -4.99
C ILE A 77 9.47 -9.54 -4.73
N GLN A 78 10.57 -9.49 -3.97
CA GLN A 78 11.34 -10.69 -3.62
C GLN A 78 10.52 -11.73 -2.85
N ALA A 79 9.57 -11.29 -2.01
CA ALA A 79 8.65 -12.15 -1.29
C ALA A 79 7.50 -12.71 -2.17
N GLY A 80 7.50 -12.40 -3.47
CA GLY A 80 6.55 -12.89 -4.46
C GLY A 80 5.24 -12.11 -4.51
N PHE A 81 5.22 -10.87 -3.99
CA PHE A 81 4.09 -9.96 -4.18
C PHE A 81 4.27 -9.16 -5.47
N ARG A 82 3.15 -8.80 -6.09
CA ARG A 82 3.08 -7.99 -7.30
C ARG A 82 2.47 -6.64 -6.97
N TYR A 83 3.06 -5.57 -7.47
CA TYR A 83 2.47 -4.24 -7.38
C TYR A 83 1.47 -4.05 -8.52
N LYS A 84 0.23 -3.67 -8.22
CA LYS A 84 -0.88 -3.65 -9.18
C LYS A 84 -0.68 -2.67 -10.34
N ASN A 85 -0.02 -1.54 -10.06
CA ASN A 85 0.21 -0.46 -11.03
C ASN A 85 1.71 -0.28 -11.30
N GLU A 86 2.47 -1.37 -11.39
CA GLU A 86 3.89 -1.27 -11.70
C GLU A 86 4.07 -0.64 -13.09
N HIS A 87 4.64 0.57 -13.13
CA HIS A 87 5.06 1.21 -14.37
C HIS A 87 6.48 0.75 -14.71
N GLU A 88 6.82 0.79 -16.00
CA GLU A 88 8.06 0.23 -16.55
C GLU A 88 9.29 0.64 -15.72
N GLY A 89 9.88 -0.34 -15.04
CA GLY A 89 11.15 -0.22 -14.31
C GLY A 89 11.07 0.12 -12.82
N GLY A 90 9.88 0.38 -12.26
CA GLY A 90 9.68 0.57 -10.81
C GLY A 90 10.53 1.69 -10.20
N TRP A 91 10.77 1.59 -8.88
CA TRP A 91 11.52 2.63 -8.12
C TRP A 91 12.91 2.91 -8.69
N CYS A 92 13.64 1.87 -9.08
CA CYS A 92 15.02 2.03 -9.56
C CYS A 92 15.10 2.70 -10.93
N TYR A 93 14.06 2.59 -11.75
CA TYR A 93 13.96 3.36 -12.99
C TYR A 93 13.54 4.79 -12.73
N THR A 94 12.51 5.00 -11.90
CA THR A 94 11.98 6.34 -11.57
C THR A 94 13.05 7.22 -10.90
N PHE A 95 13.85 6.66 -10.00
CA PHE A 95 14.85 7.39 -9.21
C PHE A 95 16.30 7.04 -9.62
N LYS A 96 16.52 6.71 -10.89
CA LYS A 96 17.84 6.33 -11.41
C LYS A 96 18.91 7.41 -11.15
N GLU A 97 18.55 8.69 -11.21
CA GLU A 97 19.46 9.83 -11.04
C GLU A 97 19.90 10.01 -9.58
N GLU A 98 19.08 9.55 -8.62
CA GLU A 98 19.35 9.59 -7.19
C GLU A 98 20.37 8.52 -6.74
N ASN A 99 20.75 7.60 -7.63
CA ASN A 99 21.71 6.53 -7.36
C ASN A 99 21.40 5.75 -6.07
N LEU A 100 20.13 5.47 -5.81
CA LEU A 100 19.67 4.83 -4.56
C LEU A 100 20.49 3.56 -4.24
N PRO A 101 21.01 3.40 -3.01
CA PRO A 101 21.80 2.23 -2.63
C PRO A 101 21.16 0.88 -2.95
N ILE A 102 19.84 0.74 -2.79
CA ILE A 102 19.12 -0.51 -3.10
C ILE A 102 19.07 -0.84 -4.60
N CYS A 103 19.26 0.17 -5.46
CA CYS A 103 19.22 0.03 -6.91
C CYS A 103 20.60 -0.25 -7.53
N GLN A 104 21.66 -0.29 -6.71
CA GLN A 104 23.02 -0.54 -7.18
C GLN A 104 23.25 -2.04 -7.44
N PRO A 105 24.12 -2.40 -8.41
CA PRO A 105 24.53 -3.77 -8.61
C PRO A 105 25.09 -4.39 -7.32
N GLY A 106 24.62 -5.58 -6.97
CA GLY A 106 25.05 -6.29 -5.75
C GLY A 106 24.37 -5.81 -4.46
N ALA A 107 23.41 -4.89 -4.53
CA ALA A 107 22.62 -4.51 -3.37
C ALA A 107 21.89 -5.73 -2.77
N VAL A 108 21.97 -5.88 -1.44
CA VAL A 108 21.30 -6.95 -0.71
C VAL A 108 19.89 -6.50 -0.36
N ILE A 109 18.90 -7.11 -1.01
CA ILE A 109 17.49 -6.88 -0.67
C ILE A 109 17.18 -7.62 0.65
N PRO A 110 16.63 -6.92 1.66
CA PRO A 110 16.32 -7.55 2.93
C PRO A 110 15.20 -8.57 2.78
N GLN A 111 15.29 -9.65 3.55
CA GLN A 111 14.20 -10.61 3.69
C GLN A 111 13.14 -10.07 4.67
N ARG A 112 11.92 -10.62 4.54
CA ARG A 112 10.86 -10.46 5.53
C ARG A 112 11.36 -10.87 6.91
N SER A 113 11.01 -10.08 7.92
CA SER A 113 11.38 -10.35 9.31
C SER A 113 10.20 -10.12 10.25
N VAL A 114 9.68 -11.19 10.84
CA VAL A 114 8.66 -11.15 11.91
C VAL A 114 9.11 -10.21 13.04
N LYS A 115 10.39 -10.28 13.43
CA LYS A 115 10.96 -9.37 14.43
C LYS A 115 10.81 -7.91 14.01
N LYS A 116 11.05 -7.58 12.74
CA LYS A 116 10.87 -6.21 12.24
C LYS A 116 9.41 -5.76 12.33
N ARG A 117 8.48 -6.62 11.90
CA ARG A 117 7.03 -6.35 12.00
C ARG A 117 6.56 -6.11 13.42
N LEU A 118 6.89 -7.01 14.36
CA LEU A 118 6.44 -6.87 15.75
C LEU A 118 7.06 -5.65 16.46
N ASN A 119 8.19 -5.16 15.97
CA ASN A 119 8.84 -3.95 16.48
C ASN A 119 8.49 -2.68 15.69
N SER A 120 7.63 -2.77 14.66
CA SER A 120 7.19 -1.62 13.90
C SER A 120 6.42 -0.64 14.80
N PRO A 121 6.44 0.65 14.50
CA PRO A 121 5.64 1.62 15.24
C PRO A 121 4.15 1.26 15.27
N PHE A 122 3.62 0.76 14.14
CA PHE A 122 2.25 0.27 14.04
C PHE A 122 1.97 -0.83 15.09
N CYS A 123 2.80 -1.87 15.18
CA CYS A 123 2.55 -2.96 16.12
C CYS A 123 2.84 -2.62 17.58
N LYS A 124 3.73 -1.65 17.83
CA LYS A 124 3.91 -1.09 19.18
C LYS A 124 2.65 -0.37 19.67
N LYS A 125 1.99 0.36 18.77
CA LYS A 125 0.76 1.12 19.04
C LYS A 125 -0.50 0.26 19.06
N TYR A 126 -0.64 -0.65 18.09
CA TYR A 126 -1.84 -1.46 17.85
C TYR A 126 -1.55 -2.95 18.06
N LYS A 127 -1.13 -3.33 19.28
CA LYS A 127 -0.71 -4.71 19.62
C LYS A 127 -1.73 -5.80 19.28
N ASN A 128 -3.03 -5.46 19.28
CA ASN A 128 -4.13 -6.39 19.04
C ASN A 128 -4.57 -6.46 17.56
N ALA A 129 -3.96 -5.70 16.66
CA ALA A 129 -4.24 -5.78 15.24
C ALA A 129 -3.86 -7.17 14.69
N LEU A 130 -4.56 -7.63 13.65
CA LEU A 130 -4.34 -8.95 13.04
C LEU A 130 -2.92 -9.09 12.47
N GLU A 131 -2.40 -8.00 11.91
CA GLU A 131 -1.04 -7.90 11.38
C GLU A 131 0.03 -7.96 12.47
N CYS A 132 -0.35 -7.81 13.75
CA CYS A 132 0.59 -7.81 14.87
C CYS A 132 0.52 -9.10 15.70
N GLN A 133 -0.37 -10.03 15.34
CA GLN A 133 -0.38 -11.37 15.92
C GLN A 133 0.80 -12.18 15.38
N PRO A 134 1.42 -13.07 16.19
CA PRO A 134 2.54 -13.91 15.78
C PRO A 134 2.39 -14.51 14.37
#